data_AF-A0A0T2KWL9-F1
#
_entry.id   AF-A0A0T2KWL9-F1
#
_cell.length_a   1.000
_cell.length_b   1.000
_cell.length_c   1.000
_cell.angle_alpha   90.00
_cell.angle_beta   90.00
_cell.angle_gamma   90.00
#
_symmetry.space_group_name_H-M   'P 1'
#
loop_
_entity.id
_entity.type
_entity.pdbx_description
1 polymer ?
#
loop_
_entity_poly.entity_id
_entity_poly.type
_entity_poly.pdbx_seq_one_letter_code
_entity_poly.pdbx_strand_id
1 'polypeptide(L)'
;MDMRIIDLDATIGGVEMPPKSAAIDGLQEIISVISPRLVSLRWLALKRPEAFAPALFSFGLRRRSQVADTPALLPSEGWGVAHLVPAADRLRIRFGADWDPLSGGDTWPRAIYQAIDDGVMALWYLRAGMTVPAALIARTLLERWTLNVANEFDLERTDGEQDEDFISRVWSSYPHESIPRDAGRWWAYLSELLHGRAGTEAFGERAAVPITSDLARSVHPHAAVCQIVELSLRQVRGALSTMAESEGLNETIAVFQCRPPRISSVPEPFRLTDAFLPLEYYEANRVRSEQWVQVAAIYREKVADDSGDLLTRFSPAMAFEALLERRGRAVERARLAFEEEKRQLGDDFDPGLLASKMFRFIAIAETGRILADNAEGPERDALSTAAHAVDGAAHLWLEDSDYSMGCVRVLLEQTARLRVHRLKKERALRLEENARTPSSRWVSYAGWGRLAVLVRAVNEFSHLGLRTRRSGARDILRLLQLDDKQLETGRGSALISVAYMFAFELHARLAHEPAVADLFTETVTLLDEAGHVARLEAYLNMAQQSRDTSLGDPDFVSAEEYASREGL
;
A
#
# COMPACT_ATOMS: atom_id res chain seq x y z
N MET A 1 23.59 -17.92 -18.99
CA MET A 1 22.41 -18.79 -19.15
C MET A 1 21.34 -17.90 -19.77
N ASP A 2 21.10 -18.02 -21.07
CA ASP A 2 20.05 -17.24 -21.75
C ASP A 2 18.71 -17.67 -21.17
N MET A 3 18.09 -16.78 -20.40
CA MET A 3 16.76 -16.98 -19.83
C MET A 3 15.78 -16.99 -21.01
N ARG A 4 15.54 -18.16 -21.61
CA ARG A 4 14.41 -18.37 -22.52
C ARG A 4 13.15 -18.40 -21.67
N ILE A 5 12.73 -17.23 -21.21
CA ILE A 5 11.40 -17.03 -20.65
C ILE A 5 10.44 -17.40 -21.79
N ILE A 6 9.59 -18.39 -21.51
CA ILE A 6 8.57 -18.89 -22.43
C ILE A 6 7.74 -17.71 -22.89
N ASP A 7 7.51 -17.62 -24.19
CA ASP A 7 6.62 -16.64 -24.81
C ASP A 7 5.32 -16.53 -24.00
N LEU A 8 5.11 -15.37 -23.37
CA LEU A 8 4.00 -15.11 -22.44
C LEU A 8 2.64 -15.26 -23.12
N ASP A 9 2.59 -15.12 -24.44
CA ASP A 9 1.38 -15.27 -25.23
C ASP A 9 1.03 -16.75 -25.50
N ALA A 10 1.98 -17.68 -25.30
CA ALA A 10 1.82 -19.11 -25.63
C ALA A 10 1.27 -19.99 -24.49
N THR A 11 1.07 -19.47 -23.27
CA THR A 11 0.80 -20.29 -22.06
C THR A 11 -0.47 -19.89 -21.29
N ILE A 12 -1.62 -19.97 -21.95
CA ILE A 12 -2.97 -19.84 -21.33
C ILE A 12 -3.45 -21.19 -20.72
N GLY A 13 -2.59 -22.22 -20.64
CA GLY A 13 -2.99 -23.55 -20.16
C GLY A 13 -2.74 -23.74 -18.66
N GLY A 14 -3.79 -23.87 -17.85
CA GLY A 14 -3.64 -24.34 -16.45
C GLY A 14 -4.89 -24.18 -15.58
N VAL A 15 -5.76 -23.23 -15.90
CA VAL A 15 -7.09 -23.07 -15.28
C VAL A 15 -8.05 -22.73 -16.41
N GLU A 16 -9.12 -23.50 -16.56
CA GLU A 16 -10.14 -23.22 -17.58
C GLU A 16 -10.88 -21.93 -17.16
N MET A 17 -10.44 -20.80 -17.73
CA MET A 17 -11.13 -19.53 -17.56
C MET A 17 -12.52 -19.64 -18.21
N PRO A 18 -13.58 -19.06 -17.64
CA PRO A 18 -14.83 -18.92 -18.35
C PRO A 18 -14.56 -18.20 -19.69
N PRO A 19 -15.18 -18.63 -20.81
CA PRO A 19 -14.88 -18.12 -22.13
C PRO A 19 -15.04 -16.60 -22.16
N LYS A 20 -14.02 -15.91 -22.69
CA LYS A 20 -14.06 -14.45 -22.88
C LYS A 20 -15.25 -14.13 -23.79
N SER A 21 -16.24 -13.40 -23.28
CA SER A 21 -17.41 -13.02 -24.07
C SER A 21 -16.98 -12.09 -25.21
N ALA A 22 -17.37 -12.40 -26.45
CA ALA A 22 -17.16 -11.53 -27.62
C ALA A 22 -17.77 -10.12 -27.43
N ALA A 23 -18.70 -9.96 -26.50
CA ALA A 23 -19.24 -8.67 -26.12
C ALA A 23 -18.20 -7.76 -25.44
N ILE A 24 -17.19 -8.32 -24.75
CA ILE A 24 -16.13 -7.56 -24.06
C ILE A 24 -15.20 -6.89 -25.08
N ASP A 25 -14.83 -7.57 -26.16
CA ASP A 25 -13.92 -7.03 -27.18
C ASP A 25 -14.58 -5.88 -27.97
N GLY A 26 -15.85 -6.03 -28.35
CA GLY A 26 -16.62 -4.96 -28.99
C GLY A 26 -16.85 -3.73 -28.09
N LEU A 27 -16.88 -3.91 -26.77
CA LEU A 27 -16.99 -2.81 -25.81
C LEU A 27 -15.69 -2.04 -25.62
N GLN A 28 -14.54 -2.71 -25.71
CA GLN A 28 -13.23 -2.07 -25.60
C GLN A 28 -13.01 -1.06 -26.73
N GLU A 29 -13.43 -1.39 -27.95
CA GLU A 29 -13.35 -0.52 -29.13
C GLU A 29 -14.26 0.71 -28.99
N ILE A 30 -15.53 0.53 -28.58
CA ILE A 30 -16.50 1.64 -28.42
C ILE A 30 -16.08 2.61 -27.31
N ILE A 31 -15.60 2.12 -26.17
CA ILE A 31 -15.23 2.97 -25.03
C ILE A 31 -13.92 3.72 -25.30
N SER A 32 -13.06 3.24 -26.21
CA SER A 32 -11.80 3.92 -26.56
C SER A 32 -12.00 5.24 -27.31
N VAL A 33 -13.15 5.44 -27.96
CA VAL A 33 -13.44 6.60 -28.81
C VAL A 33 -14.13 7.74 -28.05
N ILE A 34 -14.75 7.45 -26.90
CA ILE A 34 -15.55 8.43 -26.15
C ILE A 34 -14.73 8.99 -24.99
N SER A 35 -14.26 10.24 -25.15
CA SER A 35 -13.80 11.09 -24.04
C SER A 35 -14.81 12.24 -23.88
N PRO A 36 -15.24 12.60 -22.65
CA PRO A 36 -14.77 12.15 -21.31
C PRO A 36 -15.36 10.82 -20.76
N ARG A 37 -14.65 10.14 -19.83
CA ARG A 37 -15.06 8.84 -19.23
C ARG A 37 -16.46 8.82 -18.62
N LEU A 38 -16.87 9.90 -17.94
CA LEU A 38 -18.21 10.03 -17.37
C LEU A 38 -19.28 10.07 -18.47
N VAL A 39 -18.98 10.68 -19.62
CA VAL A 39 -19.88 10.68 -20.79
C VAL A 39 -20.04 9.26 -21.34
N SER A 40 -18.96 8.47 -21.36
CA SER A 40 -19.01 7.05 -21.74
C SER A 40 -19.90 6.25 -20.78
N LEU A 41 -19.79 6.47 -19.46
CA LEU A 41 -20.66 5.82 -18.47
C LEU A 41 -22.12 6.24 -18.61
N ARG A 42 -22.40 7.53 -18.85
CA ARG A 42 -23.77 8.02 -19.13
C ARG A 42 -24.37 7.33 -20.36
N TRP A 43 -23.59 7.24 -21.45
CA TRP A 43 -24.04 6.58 -22.66
C TRP A 43 -24.32 5.09 -22.43
N LEU A 44 -23.41 4.39 -21.76
CA LEU A 44 -23.59 2.98 -21.41
C LEU A 44 -24.83 2.79 -20.55
N ALA A 45 -25.03 3.64 -19.54
CA ALA A 45 -26.20 3.55 -18.67
C ALA A 45 -27.52 3.66 -19.44
N LEU A 46 -27.57 4.53 -20.45
CA LEU A 46 -28.78 4.76 -21.24
C LEU A 46 -28.98 3.78 -22.39
N LYS A 47 -27.89 3.21 -22.94
CA LYS A 47 -27.94 2.45 -24.21
C LYS A 47 -27.56 0.99 -24.07
N ARG A 48 -26.65 0.67 -23.15
CA ARG A 48 -26.08 -0.68 -22.93
C ARG A 48 -25.80 -0.92 -21.44
N PRO A 49 -26.83 -0.96 -20.57
CA PRO A 49 -26.64 -1.12 -19.12
C PRO A 49 -25.84 -2.39 -18.76
N GLU A 50 -25.96 -3.45 -19.55
CA GLU A 50 -25.21 -4.70 -19.39
C GLU A 50 -23.68 -4.53 -19.49
N ALA A 51 -23.23 -3.45 -20.12
CA ALA A 51 -21.84 -3.14 -20.33
C ALA A 51 -21.22 -2.21 -19.27
N PHE A 52 -22.02 -1.72 -18.32
CA PHE A 52 -21.59 -0.75 -17.32
C PHE A 52 -20.47 -1.28 -16.42
N ALA A 53 -20.68 -2.43 -15.78
CA ALA A 53 -19.69 -3.08 -14.93
C ALA A 53 -18.41 -3.46 -15.70
N PRO A 54 -18.49 -4.14 -16.87
CA PRO A 54 -17.31 -4.40 -17.71
C PRO A 54 -16.53 -3.14 -18.10
N ALA A 55 -17.20 -2.01 -18.29
CA ALA A 55 -16.55 -0.74 -18.61
C ALA A 55 -15.70 -0.20 -17.45
N LEU A 56 -16.23 -0.25 -16.21
CA LEU A 56 -15.48 0.14 -15.01
C LEU A 56 -14.22 -0.71 -14.83
N PHE A 57 -14.34 -2.03 -14.99
CA PHE A 57 -13.18 -2.93 -14.96
C PHE A 57 -12.17 -2.60 -16.08
N SER A 58 -12.67 -2.31 -17.29
CA SER A 58 -11.83 -1.92 -18.42
C SER A 58 -11.11 -0.58 -18.22
N PHE A 59 -11.69 0.39 -17.49
CA PHE A 59 -10.97 1.60 -17.08
C PHE A 59 -9.79 1.26 -16.17
N GLY A 60 -9.98 0.37 -15.19
CA GLY A 60 -8.90 -0.13 -14.34
C GLY A 60 -7.78 -0.82 -15.13
N LEU A 61 -8.14 -1.69 -16.09
CA LEU A 61 -7.15 -2.34 -16.98
C LEU A 61 -6.38 -1.32 -17.83
N ARG A 62 -7.06 -0.31 -18.39
CA ARG A 62 -6.38 0.76 -19.15
C ARG A 62 -5.44 1.57 -18.27
N ARG A 63 -5.85 1.90 -17.03
CA ARG A 63 -4.97 2.57 -16.06
C ARG A 63 -3.70 1.75 -15.82
N ARG A 64 -3.82 0.42 -15.67
CA ARG A 64 -2.67 -0.48 -15.55
C ARG A 64 -1.79 -0.45 -16.79
N SER A 65 -2.37 -0.44 -18.00
CA SER A 65 -1.58 -0.24 -19.23
C SER A 65 -0.82 1.09 -19.21
N GLN A 66 -1.44 2.18 -18.77
CA GLN A 66 -0.76 3.48 -18.66
C GLN A 66 0.40 3.47 -17.65
N VAL A 67 0.29 2.66 -16.58
CA VAL A 67 1.41 2.41 -15.66
C VAL A 67 2.58 1.72 -16.39
N ALA A 68 2.32 0.82 -17.32
CA ALA A 68 3.36 0.17 -18.12
C ALA A 68 4.08 1.20 -19.00
N ASP A 69 3.30 2.11 -19.58
CA ASP A 69 3.79 3.17 -20.46
C ASP A 69 4.46 4.34 -19.70
N THR A 70 4.48 4.29 -18.37
CA THR A 70 5.08 5.32 -17.51
C THR A 70 6.17 4.72 -16.59
N PRO A 71 7.30 4.23 -17.14
CA PRO A 71 8.39 3.65 -16.32
C PRO A 71 8.99 4.64 -15.32
N ALA A 72 8.88 5.95 -15.59
CA ALA A 72 9.29 7.02 -14.68
C ALA A 72 8.53 7.06 -13.34
N LEU A 73 7.45 6.28 -13.18
CA LEU A 73 6.78 6.08 -11.89
C LEU A 73 7.71 5.50 -10.83
N LEU A 74 8.73 4.73 -11.22
CA LEU A 74 9.89 4.45 -10.37
C LEU A 74 11.06 5.31 -10.87
N PRO A 75 11.35 6.44 -10.19
CA PRO A 75 12.38 7.36 -10.64
C PRO A 75 13.78 6.77 -10.44
N SER A 76 14.80 7.47 -10.97
CA SER A 76 16.18 7.00 -10.97
C SER A 76 16.74 6.70 -9.57
N GLU A 77 16.28 7.47 -8.59
CA GLU A 77 16.57 7.34 -7.18
C GLU A 77 16.03 6.02 -6.63
N GLY A 78 14.81 5.64 -7.03
CA GLY A 78 14.21 4.37 -6.64
C GLY A 78 14.95 3.17 -7.21
N TRP A 79 15.33 3.22 -8.49
CA TRP A 79 16.17 2.17 -9.09
C TRP A 79 17.55 2.09 -8.46
N GLY A 80 18.14 3.23 -8.10
CA GLY A 80 19.39 3.29 -7.35
C GLY A 80 19.28 2.58 -6.00
N VAL A 81 18.20 2.81 -5.26
CA VAL A 81 17.95 2.11 -3.99
C VAL A 81 17.77 0.60 -4.21
N ALA A 82 16.96 0.20 -5.19
CA ALA A 82 16.73 -1.22 -5.51
C ALA A 82 18.03 -1.96 -5.90
N HIS A 83 18.99 -1.27 -6.50
CA HIS A 83 20.29 -1.83 -6.87
C HIS A 83 21.13 -2.31 -5.70
N LEU A 84 20.86 -1.82 -4.49
CA LEU A 84 21.59 -2.18 -3.27
C LEU A 84 20.99 -3.40 -2.56
N VAL A 85 19.78 -3.83 -2.94
CA VAL A 85 19.04 -4.92 -2.31
C VAL A 85 19.75 -6.28 -2.45
N PRO A 86 20.30 -6.65 -3.62
CA PRO A 86 20.99 -7.94 -3.78
C PRO A 86 22.15 -8.18 -2.81
N ALA A 87 22.86 -7.13 -2.41
CA ALA A 87 23.92 -7.21 -1.42
C ALA A 87 23.38 -7.59 -0.04
N ALA A 88 22.27 -6.97 0.37
CA ALA A 88 21.58 -7.29 1.62
C ALA A 88 21.04 -8.73 1.58
N ASP A 89 20.49 -9.15 0.45
CA ASP A 89 19.94 -10.50 0.27
C ASP A 89 21.00 -11.60 0.30
N ARG A 90 22.23 -11.33 -0.16
CA ARG A 90 23.34 -12.28 0.03
C ARG A 90 23.67 -12.46 1.50
N LEU A 91 23.74 -11.36 2.25
CA LEU A 91 23.94 -11.45 3.70
C LEU A 91 22.80 -12.20 4.36
N ARG A 92 21.54 -12.01 3.93
CA ARG A 92 20.38 -12.73 4.45
C ARG A 92 20.60 -14.24 4.46
N ILE A 93 21.05 -14.79 3.33
CA ILE A 93 21.34 -16.22 3.21
C ILE A 93 22.47 -16.63 4.16
N ARG A 94 23.54 -15.84 4.24
CA ARG A 94 24.70 -16.16 5.07
C ARG A 94 24.38 -16.19 6.57
N PHE A 95 23.49 -15.30 7.01
CA PHE A 95 23.00 -15.26 8.38
C PHE A 95 21.87 -16.27 8.66
N GLY A 96 21.50 -17.11 7.69
CA GLY A 96 20.41 -18.08 7.82
C GLY A 96 19.06 -17.41 8.09
N ALA A 97 18.91 -16.14 7.72
CA ALA A 97 17.66 -15.43 7.89
C ALA A 97 16.62 -15.93 6.88
N ASP A 98 15.41 -16.13 7.37
CA ASP A 98 14.31 -16.60 6.52
C ASP A 98 13.97 -15.57 5.43
N TRP A 99 13.59 -16.08 4.28
CA TRP A 99 13.00 -15.30 3.21
C TRP A 99 11.55 -14.95 3.50
N ASP A 100 10.87 -15.69 4.38
CA ASP A 100 9.52 -15.34 4.80
C ASP A 100 9.51 -14.36 5.99
N PRO A 101 9.08 -13.10 5.82
CA PRO A 101 8.94 -12.14 6.90
C PRO A 101 7.86 -12.52 7.91
N LEU A 102 7.08 -13.58 7.68
CA LEU A 102 6.02 -14.06 8.58
C LEU A 102 6.40 -15.30 9.40
N SER A 103 7.56 -15.93 9.19
CA SER A 103 7.99 -17.09 9.99
C SER A 103 8.22 -16.72 11.47
N GLY A 104 8.46 -17.62 12.42
CA GLY A 104 8.49 -17.25 13.86
C GLY A 104 9.71 -16.40 14.32
N GLY A 105 9.56 -15.64 15.42
CA GLY A 105 10.66 -15.03 16.19
C GLY A 105 11.02 -13.57 15.84
N ASP A 106 11.16 -12.70 16.85
CA ASP A 106 11.58 -11.30 16.68
C ASP A 106 13.09 -11.15 16.97
N THR A 107 13.91 -11.27 15.92
CA THR A 107 15.37 -11.14 16.03
C THR A 107 15.85 -9.88 15.32
N TRP A 108 16.99 -9.33 15.77
CA TRP A 108 17.57 -8.15 15.14
C TRP A 108 17.88 -8.34 13.64
N PRO A 109 18.49 -9.45 13.18
CA PRO A 109 18.66 -9.71 11.75
C PRO A 109 17.35 -9.67 10.97
N ARG A 110 16.29 -10.25 11.53
CA ARG A 110 14.97 -10.23 10.89
C ARG A 110 14.42 -8.81 10.77
N ALA A 111 14.55 -7.98 11.81
CA ALA A 111 14.10 -6.58 11.77
C ALA A 111 14.80 -5.78 10.65
N ILE A 112 16.10 -6.02 10.44
CA ILE A 112 16.88 -5.43 9.34
C ILE A 112 16.33 -5.90 7.98
N TYR A 113 16.16 -7.21 7.80
CA TYR A 113 15.69 -7.76 6.52
C TYR A 113 14.22 -7.42 6.22
N GLN A 114 13.39 -7.29 7.25
CA GLN A 114 12.04 -6.74 7.12
C GLN A 114 12.07 -5.32 6.56
N ALA A 115 13.01 -4.48 7.02
CA ALA A 115 13.13 -3.12 6.51
C ALA A 115 13.58 -3.08 5.04
N ILE A 116 14.45 -4.00 4.62
CA ILE A 116 14.79 -4.18 3.20
C ILE A 116 13.54 -4.56 2.41
N ASP A 117 12.74 -5.52 2.89
CA ASP A 117 11.52 -5.96 2.21
C ASP A 117 10.47 -4.85 2.16
N ASP A 118 10.28 -4.09 3.23
CA ASP A 118 9.39 -2.92 3.27
C ASP A 118 9.87 -1.83 2.30
N GLY A 119 11.19 -1.59 2.21
CA GLY A 119 11.77 -0.66 1.25
C GLY A 119 11.48 -1.07 -0.19
N VAL A 120 11.70 -2.35 -0.53
CA VAL A 120 11.38 -2.93 -1.85
C VAL A 120 9.88 -2.83 -2.14
N MET A 121 9.03 -3.11 -1.15
CA MET A 121 7.58 -3.02 -1.28
C MET A 121 7.13 -1.57 -1.54
N ALA A 122 7.72 -0.57 -0.88
CA ALA A 122 7.45 0.83 -1.18
C ALA A 122 7.81 1.18 -2.64
N LEU A 123 9.00 0.77 -3.11
CA LEU A 123 9.43 0.98 -4.50
C LEU A 123 8.51 0.27 -5.51
N TRP A 124 8.06 -0.94 -5.17
CA TRP A 124 7.09 -1.72 -5.95
C TRP A 124 5.79 -0.95 -6.15
N TYR A 125 5.22 -0.42 -5.06
CA TYR A 125 3.98 0.35 -5.11
C TYR A 125 4.14 1.70 -5.82
N LEU A 126 5.30 2.36 -5.73
CA LEU A 126 5.60 3.53 -6.55
C LEU A 126 5.60 3.17 -8.04
N ARG A 127 6.29 2.09 -8.43
CA ARG A 127 6.30 1.61 -9.82
C ARG A 127 4.91 1.26 -10.32
N ALA A 128 4.05 0.72 -9.44
CA ALA A 128 2.65 0.40 -9.73
C ALA A 128 1.72 1.62 -9.82
N GLY A 129 2.23 2.84 -9.58
CA GLY A 129 1.42 4.06 -9.58
C GLY A 129 0.50 4.20 -8.36
N MET A 130 0.82 3.51 -7.26
CA MET A 130 0.04 3.48 -6.01
C MET A 130 0.73 4.30 -4.92
N THR A 131 0.44 5.61 -4.89
CA THR A 131 1.18 6.57 -4.05
C THR A 131 0.87 6.40 -2.55
N VAL A 132 -0.39 6.13 -2.18
CA VAL A 132 -0.81 5.98 -0.77
C VAL A 132 -0.07 4.84 -0.05
N PRO A 133 -0.10 3.58 -0.53
CA PRO A 133 0.61 2.49 0.16
C PRO A 133 2.13 2.73 0.21
N ALA A 134 2.73 3.25 -0.86
CA ALA A 134 4.16 3.57 -0.87
C ALA A 134 4.54 4.63 0.17
N ALA A 135 3.79 5.73 0.25
CA ALA A 135 4.02 6.80 1.22
C ALA A 135 3.83 6.31 2.67
N LEU A 136 2.85 5.44 2.91
CA LEU A 136 2.59 4.83 4.21
C LEU A 136 3.75 3.94 4.67
N ILE A 137 4.26 3.08 3.79
CA ILE A 137 5.38 2.19 4.09
C ILE A 137 6.65 3.02 4.32
N ALA A 138 6.92 4.01 3.45
CA ALA A 138 8.06 4.92 3.61
C ALA A 138 8.01 5.70 4.94
N ARG A 139 6.82 6.14 5.35
CA ARG A 139 6.62 6.81 6.64
C ARG A 139 6.94 5.89 7.80
N THR A 140 6.40 4.67 7.77
CA THR A 140 6.59 3.68 8.84
C THR A 140 8.07 3.28 8.94
N LEU A 141 8.75 3.13 7.81
CA LEU A 141 10.20 2.93 7.76
C LEU A 141 10.95 4.08 8.42
N LEU A 142 10.64 5.33 8.04
CA LEU A 142 11.29 6.50 8.62
C LEU A 142 11.05 6.57 10.13
N GLU A 143 9.83 6.36 10.60
CA GLU A 143 9.48 6.34 12.02
C GLU A 143 10.26 5.24 12.77
N ARG A 144 10.27 4.01 12.25
CA ARG A 144 11.02 2.87 12.84
C ARG A 144 12.50 3.16 12.97
N TRP A 145 13.12 3.59 11.88
CA TRP A 145 14.55 3.79 11.84
C TRP A 145 14.97 5.07 12.55
N THR A 146 14.10 6.07 12.67
CA THR A 146 14.31 7.18 13.61
C THR A 146 14.42 6.67 15.04
N LEU A 147 13.55 5.77 15.51
CA LEU A 147 13.66 5.22 16.87
C LEU A 147 14.96 4.42 17.07
N ASN A 148 15.41 3.70 16.04
CA ASN A 148 16.67 2.99 16.10
C ASN A 148 17.87 3.95 16.20
N VAL A 149 17.90 5.01 15.39
CA VAL A 149 18.93 6.06 15.46
C VAL A 149 18.88 6.76 16.82
N ALA A 150 17.68 7.08 17.30
CA ALA A 150 17.50 7.71 18.61
C ALA A 150 18.11 6.84 19.73
N ASN A 151 17.87 5.53 19.69
CA ASN A 151 18.48 4.58 20.61
C ASN A 151 20.01 4.49 20.46
N GLU A 152 20.55 4.49 19.23
CA GLU A 152 22.00 4.46 18.97
C GLU A 152 22.73 5.66 19.58
N PHE A 153 22.11 6.84 19.56
CA PHE A 153 22.69 8.09 20.06
C PHE A 153 22.18 8.51 21.44
N ASP A 154 21.48 7.62 22.16
CA ASP A 154 20.91 7.89 23.49
C ASP A 154 20.05 9.18 23.52
N LEU A 155 19.21 9.33 22.51
CA LEU A 155 18.32 10.47 22.32
C LEU A 155 16.90 10.11 22.72
N GLU A 156 16.43 10.72 23.80
CA GLU A 156 15.02 10.66 24.16
C GLU A 156 14.24 11.82 23.55
N ARG A 157 12.92 11.61 23.40
CA ARG A 157 12.01 12.68 23.01
C ARG A 157 11.78 13.60 24.21
N THR A 158 11.89 14.90 23.98
CA THR A 158 11.66 15.90 25.03
C THR A 158 10.17 16.20 25.21
N ASP A 159 9.77 16.60 26.41
CA ASP A 159 8.37 16.90 26.72
C ASP A 159 7.83 18.02 25.83
N GLY A 160 6.74 17.74 25.12
CA GLY A 160 6.07 18.68 24.21
C GLY A 160 6.72 18.82 22.83
N GLU A 161 7.82 18.12 22.55
CA GLU A 161 8.49 18.12 21.24
C GLU A 161 7.56 17.58 20.16
N GLN A 162 7.48 18.27 19.03
CA GLN A 162 6.71 17.79 17.88
C GLN A 162 7.43 16.64 17.18
N ASP A 163 6.69 15.77 16.50
CA ASP A 163 7.28 14.64 15.77
C ASP A 163 8.34 15.10 14.75
N GLU A 164 8.04 16.18 14.02
CA GLU A 164 8.96 16.80 13.05
C GLU A 164 10.28 17.28 13.69
N ASP A 165 10.19 17.94 14.85
CA ASP A 165 11.37 18.46 15.55
C ASP A 165 12.22 17.30 16.08
N PHE A 166 11.57 16.29 16.68
CA PHE A 166 12.23 15.08 17.18
C PHE A 166 12.96 14.34 16.06
N ILE A 167 12.28 14.06 14.94
CA ILE A 167 12.88 13.36 13.80
C ILE A 167 14.07 14.14 13.25
N SER A 168 13.94 15.46 13.06
CA SER A 168 15.04 16.30 12.54
C SER A 168 16.24 16.29 13.49
N ARG A 169 16.01 16.39 14.79
CA ARG A 169 17.06 16.34 15.82
C ARG A 169 17.77 15.00 15.84
N VAL A 170 17.02 13.90 15.79
CA VAL A 170 17.57 12.54 15.77
C VAL A 170 18.45 12.34 14.54
N TRP A 171 17.98 12.62 13.33
CA TRP A 171 18.80 12.43 12.13
C TRP A 171 19.98 13.41 12.02
N SER A 172 19.90 14.57 12.67
CA SER A 172 21.01 15.52 12.77
C SER A 172 22.15 15.05 13.69
N SER A 173 21.99 13.95 14.43
CA SER A 173 23.07 13.36 15.23
C SER A 173 24.16 12.73 14.35
N TYR A 174 23.81 12.31 13.12
CA TYR A 174 24.80 11.79 12.17
C TYR A 174 25.73 12.90 11.68
N PRO A 175 27.06 12.77 11.85
CA PRO A 175 28.04 13.74 11.36
C PRO A 175 28.32 13.57 9.85
N HIS A 176 27.34 13.18 9.04
CA HIS A 176 27.52 12.90 7.62
C HIS A 176 26.73 13.87 6.73
N GLU A 177 27.43 14.53 5.81
CA GLU A 177 26.86 15.60 4.95
C GLU A 177 25.67 15.18 4.07
N SER A 178 25.53 13.89 3.77
CA SER A 178 24.44 13.39 2.95
C SER A 178 23.18 13.00 3.74
N ILE A 179 23.19 13.16 5.06
CA ILE A 179 21.99 12.99 5.90
C ILE A 179 21.30 14.36 6.00
N PRO A 180 20.00 14.45 5.66
CA PRO A 180 19.27 15.71 5.77
C PRO A 180 19.14 16.12 7.24
N ARG A 181 19.42 17.40 7.53
CA ARG A 181 19.22 17.97 8.88
C ARG A 181 17.76 18.23 9.20
N ASP A 182 16.90 18.25 8.19
CA ASP A 182 15.47 18.52 8.27
C ASP A 182 14.62 17.29 7.93
N ALA A 183 15.09 16.09 8.30
CA ALA A 183 14.36 14.83 8.07
C ALA A 183 12.90 14.85 8.61
N GLY A 184 12.62 15.67 9.61
CA GLY A 184 11.25 15.89 10.09
C GLY A 184 10.33 16.55 9.06
N ARG A 185 10.83 17.44 8.21
CA ARG A 185 10.07 18.00 7.09
C ARG A 185 9.73 16.93 6.07
N TRP A 186 10.60 15.95 5.90
CA TRP A 186 10.37 14.82 5.01
C TRP A 186 9.26 13.91 5.56
N TRP A 187 9.23 13.70 6.88
CA TRP A 187 8.12 13.03 7.55
C TRP A 187 6.80 13.82 7.43
N ALA A 188 6.85 15.14 7.65
CA ALA A 188 5.68 16.02 7.53
C ALA A 188 5.11 15.97 6.10
N TYR A 189 5.98 16.00 5.09
CA TYR A 189 5.62 15.79 3.69
C TYR A 189 4.82 14.50 3.46
N LEU A 190 5.28 13.35 3.97
CA LEU A 190 4.54 12.09 3.85
C LEU A 190 3.20 12.14 4.59
N SER A 191 3.17 12.81 5.75
CA SER A 191 1.94 12.98 6.51
C SER A 191 0.90 13.76 5.71
N GLU A 192 1.29 14.87 5.08
CA GLU A 192 0.40 15.68 4.23
C GLU A 192 -0.13 14.90 3.02
N LEU A 193 0.73 14.13 2.35
CA LEU A 193 0.31 13.25 1.25
C LEU A 193 -0.75 12.24 1.69
N LEU A 194 -0.56 11.58 2.83
CA LEU A 194 -1.51 10.60 3.38
C LEU A 194 -2.81 11.24 3.87
N HIS A 195 -2.79 12.53 4.20
CA HIS A 195 -3.98 13.32 4.50
C HIS A 195 -4.68 13.85 3.23
N GLY A 196 -4.19 13.52 2.03
CA GLY A 196 -4.77 13.99 0.77
C GLY A 196 -4.64 15.49 0.60
N ARG A 197 -3.55 16.06 1.12
CA ARG A 197 -3.21 17.48 1.05
C ARG A 197 -1.94 17.65 0.22
N ALA A 198 -1.67 18.87 -0.21
CA ALA A 198 -0.40 19.19 -0.84
C ALA A 198 0.74 18.91 0.14
N GLY A 199 1.76 18.20 -0.30
CA GLY A 199 2.98 18.01 0.48
C GLY A 199 3.62 19.35 0.83
N THR A 200 4.45 19.39 1.88
CA THR A 200 5.30 20.55 2.15
C THR A 200 6.33 20.73 1.02
N GLU A 201 6.84 21.95 0.81
CA GLU A 201 7.89 22.25 -0.18
C GLU A 201 9.28 21.68 0.17
N ALA A 202 9.37 20.71 1.10
CA ALA A 202 10.61 20.04 1.51
C ALA A 202 11.43 19.47 0.33
N PHE A 203 10.75 19.11 -0.77
CA PHE A 203 11.36 18.60 -2.01
C PHE A 203 11.09 19.50 -3.21
N GLY A 204 10.77 20.77 -2.97
CA GLY A 204 10.40 21.78 -3.97
C GLY A 204 8.93 21.74 -4.40
N GLU A 205 8.49 22.81 -5.06
CA GLU A 205 7.08 23.05 -5.44
C GLU A 205 6.45 21.92 -6.28
N ARG A 206 7.24 21.27 -7.14
CA ARG A 206 6.73 20.19 -8.01
C ARG A 206 6.38 18.92 -7.25
N ALA A 207 7.03 18.66 -6.12
CA ALA A 207 6.72 17.53 -5.25
C ALA A 207 5.56 17.86 -4.29
N ALA A 208 5.34 19.15 -4.00
CA ALA A 208 4.25 19.66 -3.17
C ALA A 208 2.87 19.62 -3.86
N VAL A 209 2.56 18.52 -4.53
CA VAL A 209 1.27 18.30 -5.19
C VAL A 209 0.46 17.22 -4.45
N PRO A 210 -0.86 17.38 -4.30
CA PRO A 210 -1.71 16.32 -3.78
C PRO A 210 -1.68 15.07 -4.68
N ILE A 211 -2.05 13.93 -4.10
CA ILE A 211 -2.21 12.67 -4.84
C ILE A 211 -3.30 12.85 -5.92
N THR A 212 -3.00 12.40 -7.15
CA THR A 212 -3.83 12.62 -8.34
C THR A 212 -4.07 11.32 -9.12
N SER A 213 -5.09 11.32 -9.98
CA SER A 213 -5.35 10.28 -10.98
C SER A 213 -4.33 10.30 -12.11
N ASP A 214 -3.70 11.45 -12.39
CA ASP A 214 -2.70 11.63 -13.45
C ASP A 214 -1.32 11.06 -13.06
N LEU A 215 -0.94 9.95 -13.68
CA LEU A 215 0.32 9.24 -13.40
C LEU A 215 1.56 10.08 -13.69
N ALA A 216 1.54 10.95 -14.71
CA ALA A 216 2.70 11.77 -15.04
C ALA A 216 3.01 12.78 -13.92
N ARG A 217 1.96 13.29 -13.27
CA ARG A 217 2.08 14.21 -12.13
C ARG A 217 2.53 13.52 -10.84
N SER A 218 2.39 12.20 -10.73
CA SER A 218 2.85 11.42 -9.56
C SER A 218 4.37 11.21 -9.51
N VAL A 219 5.10 11.42 -10.62
CA VAL A 219 6.55 11.17 -10.70
C VAL A 219 7.34 12.00 -9.68
N HIS A 220 7.02 13.28 -9.52
CA HIS A 220 7.72 14.15 -8.57
C HIS A 220 7.47 13.73 -7.10
N PRO A 221 6.23 13.48 -6.67
CA PRO A 221 5.99 12.90 -5.36
C PRO A 221 6.69 11.56 -5.13
N HIS A 222 6.73 10.69 -6.16
CA HIS A 222 7.41 9.40 -6.06
C HIS A 222 8.91 9.54 -5.82
N ALA A 223 9.57 10.52 -6.46
CA ALA A 223 10.99 10.80 -6.23
C ALA A 223 11.27 11.27 -4.79
N ALA A 224 10.37 12.05 -4.20
CA ALA A 224 10.45 12.42 -2.79
C ALA A 224 10.29 11.19 -1.87
N VAL A 225 9.32 10.32 -2.14
CA VAL A 225 9.13 9.08 -1.38
C VAL A 225 10.37 8.18 -1.49
N CYS A 226 10.98 8.02 -2.66
CA CYS A 226 12.22 7.25 -2.84
C CYS A 226 13.38 7.79 -1.99
N GLN A 227 13.54 9.11 -1.89
CA GLN A 227 14.59 9.71 -1.05
C GLN A 227 14.37 9.40 0.45
N ILE A 228 13.12 9.35 0.90
CA ILE A 228 12.79 9.01 2.29
C ILE A 228 13.03 7.52 2.58
N VAL A 229 12.68 6.66 1.63
CA VAL A 229 13.02 5.23 1.70
C VAL A 229 14.54 5.06 1.77
N GLU A 230 15.29 5.78 0.92
CA GLU A 230 16.77 5.73 0.93
C GLU A 230 17.36 6.13 2.28
N LEU A 231 16.88 7.20 2.89
CA LEU A 231 17.35 7.66 4.21
C LEU A 231 17.19 6.55 5.26
N SER A 232 15.99 5.95 5.30
CA SER A 232 15.68 4.87 6.24
C SER A 232 16.56 3.64 5.96
N LEU A 233 16.70 3.26 4.70
CA LEU A 233 17.54 2.12 4.29
C LEU A 233 19.03 2.40 4.46
N ARG A 234 19.47 3.64 4.54
CA ARG A 234 20.87 3.95 4.86
C ARG A 234 21.21 3.51 6.28
N GLN A 235 20.31 3.69 7.23
CA GLN A 235 20.51 3.17 8.58
C GLN A 235 20.48 1.63 8.61
N VAL A 236 19.55 1.02 7.87
CA VAL A 236 19.50 -0.45 7.68
C VAL A 236 20.82 -0.99 7.14
N ARG A 237 21.40 -0.31 6.14
CA ARG A 237 22.71 -0.65 5.56
C ARG A 237 23.85 -0.44 6.54
N GLY A 238 23.79 0.55 7.41
CA GLY A 238 24.70 0.70 8.55
C GLY A 238 24.68 -0.55 9.43
N ALA A 239 23.49 -0.99 9.83
CA ALA A 239 23.32 -2.20 10.64
C ALA A 239 23.81 -3.47 9.93
N LEU A 240 23.55 -3.61 8.61
CA LEU A 240 24.11 -4.69 7.79
C LEU A 240 25.64 -4.65 7.73
N SER A 241 26.24 -3.46 7.68
CA SER A 241 27.70 -3.30 7.71
C SER A 241 28.29 -3.81 9.01
N THR A 242 27.69 -3.45 10.15
CA THR A 242 28.12 -3.93 11.47
C THR A 242 27.98 -5.45 11.58
N MET A 243 26.89 -6.03 11.07
CA MET A 243 26.72 -7.49 11.02
C MET A 243 27.78 -8.15 10.13
N ALA A 244 28.06 -7.58 8.96
CA ALA A 244 29.10 -8.10 8.07
C ALA A 244 30.48 -8.06 8.72
N GLU A 245 30.82 -6.97 9.40
CA GLU A 245 32.08 -6.80 10.11
C GLU A 245 32.26 -7.86 11.21
N SER A 246 31.21 -8.18 11.98
CA SER A 246 31.29 -9.21 13.02
C SER A 246 31.58 -10.62 12.48
N GLU A 247 31.30 -10.88 11.21
CA GLU A 247 31.59 -12.14 10.52
C GLU A 247 32.83 -12.08 9.61
N GLY A 248 33.57 -10.96 9.63
CA GLY A 248 34.75 -10.75 8.80
C GLY A 248 34.48 -10.56 7.31
N LEU A 249 33.24 -10.22 6.92
CA LEU A 249 32.80 -10.01 5.52
C LEU A 249 33.04 -8.56 5.06
N ASN A 250 34.28 -8.10 5.22
CA ASN A 250 34.67 -6.69 5.03
C ASN A 250 34.44 -6.18 3.60
N GLU A 251 34.45 -7.06 2.60
CA GLU A 251 34.18 -6.74 1.21
C GLU A 251 32.76 -6.22 0.96
N THR A 252 31.81 -6.59 1.81
CA THR A 252 30.40 -6.15 1.68
C THR A 252 30.17 -4.75 2.24
N ILE A 253 31.01 -4.28 3.17
CA ILE A 253 30.85 -3.01 3.89
C ILE A 253 30.86 -1.83 2.91
N ALA A 254 31.76 -1.85 1.92
CA ALA A 254 31.85 -0.80 0.91
C ALA A 254 30.54 -0.65 0.09
N VAL A 255 29.84 -1.75 -0.17
CA VAL A 255 28.54 -1.74 -0.88
C VAL A 255 27.46 -1.07 -0.03
N PHE A 256 27.46 -1.33 1.28
CA PHE A 256 26.46 -0.77 2.18
C PHE A 256 26.69 0.71 2.50
N GLN A 257 27.95 1.16 2.44
CA GLN A 257 28.32 2.55 2.69
C GLN A 257 28.24 3.44 1.43
N CYS A 258 28.10 2.84 0.23
CA CYS A 258 28.06 3.63 -1.00
C CYS A 258 26.77 4.45 -1.14
N ARG A 259 26.82 5.56 -1.89
CA ARG A 259 25.60 6.25 -2.31
C ARG A 259 24.90 5.41 -3.39
N PRO A 260 23.56 5.31 -3.36
CA PRO A 260 22.84 4.63 -4.43
C PRO A 260 23.20 5.23 -5.80
N PRO A 261 23.48 4.41 -6.82
CA PRO A 261 23.80 4.91 -8.15
C PRO A 261 22.59 5.57 -8.78
N ARG A 262 22.80 6.57 -9.65
CA ARG A 262 21.73 7.12 -10.48
C ARG A 262 21.51 6.22 -11.68
N ILE A 263 20.41 5.47 -11.66
CA ILE A 263 20.05 4.55 -12.75
C ILE A 263 18.87 5.18 -13.51
N SER A 264 19.13 5.70 -14.71
CA SER A 264 18.11 6.43 -15.50
C SER A 264 16.93 5.55 -15.90
N SER A 265 17.19 4.27 -16.15
CA SER A 265 16.18 3.27 -16.50
C SER A 265 16.75 1.87 -16.32
N VAL A 266 15.94 0.95 -15.81
CA VAL A 266 16.21 -0.48 -15.90
C VAL A 266 15.36 -1.05 -17.02
N PRO A 267 15.95 -1.76 -18.00
CA PRO A 267 15.15 -2.48 -18.99
C PRO A 267 14.22 -3.45 -18.26
N GLU A 268 12.91 -3.28 -18.43
CA GLU A 268 11.93 -4.24 -17.93
C GLU A 268 11.80 -5.34 -18.99
N PRO A 269 12.37 -6.54 -18.79
CA PRO A 269 12.34 -7.61 -19.79
C PRO A 269 10.93 -8.04 -20.20
N PHE A 270 9.92 -7.68 -19.40
CA PHE A 270 8.50 -7.84 -19.68
C PHE A 270 7.73 -6.74 -18.95
N ARG A 271 6.44 -6.60 -19.24
CA ARG A 271 5.58 -5.61 -18.60
C ARG A 271 5.39 -5.95 -17.11
N LEU A 272 6.08 -5.23 -16.22
CA LEU A 272 5.90 -5.38 -14.76
C LEU A 272 4.46 -5.21 -14.30
N THR A 273 3.63 -4.55 -15.12
CA THR A 273 2.21 -4.34 -14.81
C THR A 273 1.41 -5.61 -14.64
N ASP A 274 1.83 -6.72 -15.25
CA ASP A 274 1.20 -8.02 -15.00
C ASP A 274 1.52 -8.58 -13.62
N ALA A 275 2.63 -8.15 -13.03
CA ALA A 275 2.98 -8.49 -11.66
C ALA A 275 2.27 -7.60 -10.62
N PHE A 276 1.70 -6.45 -11.01
CA PHE A 276 0.94 -5.56 -10.10
C PHE A 276 -0.51 -5.96 -9.88
N LEU A 277 -0.95 -7.10 -10.40
CA LEU A 277 -2.32 -7.54 -10.24
C LEU A 277 -2.60 -7.96 -8.79
N PRO A 278 -3.80 -7.76 -8.24
CA PRO A 278 -4.16 -8.30 -6.94
C PRO A 278 -3.99 -9.83 -6.94
N LEU A 279 -3.39 -10.40 -5.88
CA LEU A 279 -3.21 -11.85 -5.72
C LEU A 279 -4.49 -12.53 -5.24
N GLU A 280 -5.57 -12.38 -6.01
CA GLU A 280 -6.76 -13.19 -5.81
C GLU A 280 -6.51 -14.64 -6.27
N TYR A 281 -7.41 -15.56 -5.92
CA TYR A 281 -7.23 -17.00 -6.12
C TYR A 281 -6.82 -17.39 -7.53
N TYR A 282 -7.51 -16.88 -8.55
CA TYR A 282 -7.22 -17.23 -9.94
C TYR A 282 -5.86 -16.67 -10.36
N GLU A 283 -5.59 -15.39 -10.10
CA GLU A 283 -4.30 -14.76 -10.39
C GLU A 283 -3.13 -15.48 -9.72
N ALA A 284 -3.23 -15.80 -8.43
CA ALA A 284 -2.20 -16.53 -7.69
C ALA A 284 -1.89 -17.89 -8.33
N ASN A 285 -2.90 -18.54 -8.92
CA ASN A 285 -2.79 -19.85 -9.58
C ASN A 285 -2.58 -19.78 -11.10
N ARG A 286 -2.37 -18.59 -11.69
CA ARG A 286 -2.05 -18.47 -13.13
C ARG A 286 -0.62 -18.94 -13.43
N VAL A 287 -0.42 -19.40 -14.67
CA VAL A 287 0.90 -19.78 -15.20
C VAL A 287 1.89 -18.62 -15.14
N ARG A 288 1.47 -17.39 -15.45
CA ARG A 288 2.35 -16.22 -15.32
C ARG A 288 2.80 -15.98 -13.87
N SER A 289 1.95 -16.28 -12.89
CA SER A 289 2.31 -16.14 -11.47
C SER A 289 3.32 -17.20 -11.04
N GLU A 290 3.24 -18.40 -11.62
CA GLU A 290 4.26 -19.44 -11.47
C GLU A 290 5.63 -18.97 -11.99
N GLN A 291 5.67 -18.19 -13.07
CA GLN A 291 6.93 -17.64 -13.58
C GLN A 291 7.57 -16.66 -12.57
N TRP A 292 6.78 -15.89 -11.80
CA TRP A 292 7.31 -15.05 -10.73
C TRP A 292 7.97 -15.87 -9.61
N VAL A 293 7.38 -17.02 -9.26
CA VAL A 293 7.95 -17.96 -8.31
C VAL A 293 9.27 -18.54 -8.83
N GLN A 294 9.33 -18.91 -10.11
CA GLN A 294 10.55 -19.42 -10.75
C GLN A 294 11.65 -18.36 -10.81
N VAL A 295 11.33 -17.12 -11.17
CA VAL A 295 12.28 -16.00 -11.15
C VAL A 295 12.79 -15.75 -9.73
N ALA A 296 11.91 -15.82 -8.72
CA ALA A 296 12.30 -15.70 -7.33
C ALA A 296 13.32 -16.79 -6.92
N ALA A 297 13.07 -18.06 -7.29
CA ALA A 297 14.00 -19.16 -7.02
C ALA A 297 15.36 -18.94 -7.69
N ILE A 298 15.38 -18.57 -8.98
CA ILE A 298 16.60 -18.26 -9.73
C ILE A 298 17.36 -17.10 -9.08
N TYR A 299 16.67 -16.04 -8.66
CA TYR A 299 17.28 -14.92 -7.98
C TYR A 299 17.94 -15.36 -6.67
N ARG A 300 17.25 -16.14 -5.84
CA ARG A 300 17.79 -16.68 -4.57
C ARG A 300 19.05 -17.52 -4.82
N GLU A 301 19.07 -18.36 -5.86
CA GLU A 301 20.27 -19.11 -6.26
C GLU A 301 21.43 -18.18 -6.66
N LYS A 302 21.14 -17.13 -7.45
CA LYS A 302 22.17 -16.16 -7.88
C LYS A 302 22.77 -15.40 -6.70
N VAL A 303 21.97 -14.98 -5.72
CA VAL A 303 22.51 -14.28 -4.55
C VAL A 303 23.19 -15.22 -3.55
N ALA A 304 22.86 -16.51 -3.57
CA ALA A 304 23.51 -17.55 -2.75
C ALA A 304 24.86 -18.00 -3.29
N ASP A 305 25.06 -17.94 -4.60
CA ASP A 305 26.34 -18.28 -5.21
C ASP A 305 27.44 -17.33 -4.69
N ASP A 306 28.49 -17.88 -4.08
CA ASP A 306 29.56 -17.09 -3.46
C ASP A 306 30.65 -16.65 -4.48
N SER A 307 30.55 -17.06 -5.74
CA SER A 307 31.57 -16.75 -6.76
C SER A 307 31.53 -15.28 -7.23
N GLY A 308 32.70 -14.63 -7.26
CA GLY A 308 32.87 -13.26 -7.76
C GLY A 308 32.67 -12.13 -6.74
N ASP A 309 33.14 -10.94 -7.12
CA ASP A 309 33.15 -9.72 -6.29
C ASP A 309 31.77 -9.05 -6.25
N LEU A 310 31.28 -8.79 -5.04
CA LEU A 310 30.00 -8.14 -4.77
C LEU A 310 29.87 -6.75 -5.38
N LEU A 311 30.96 -5.99 -5.43
CA LEU A 311 30.96 -4.63 -5.97
C LEU A 311 30.75 -4.59 -7.48
N THR A 312 31.10 -5.67 -8.19
CA THR A 312 31.04 -5.74 -9.65
C THR A 312 29.91 -6.64 -10.16
N ARG A 313 29.37 -7.51 -9.29
CA ARG A 313 28.38 -8.52 -9.65
C ARG A 313 26.96 -7.97 -9.76
N PHE A 314 26.61 -6.96 -8.97
CA PHE A 314 25.24 -6.45 -8.97
C PHE A 314 24.99 -5.58 -10.20
N SER A 315 24.08 -6.06 -11.05
CA SER A 315 23.64 -5.35 -12.24
C SER A 315 22.28 -4.68 -11.99
N PRO A 316 21.89 -3.66 -12.79
CA PRO A 316 20.53 -3.14 -12.77
C PRO A 316 19.46 -4.23 -12.98
N ALA A 317 19.78 -5.32 -13.71
CA ALA A 317 18.89 -6.46 -13.88
C ALA A 317 18.63 -7.20 -12.56
N MET A 318 19.61 -7.31 -11.66
CA MET A 318 19.41 -7.94 -10.35
C MET A 318 18.50 -7.11 -9.44
N ALA A 319 18.45 -5.78 -9.60
CA ALA A 319 17.50 -4.93 -8.89
C ALA A 319 16.05 -5.26 -9.28
N PHE A 320 15.84 -5.50 -10.57
CA PHE A 320 14.56 -5.94 -11.12
C PHE A 320 14.18 -7.35 -10.64
N GLU A 321 15.13 -8.29 -10.66
CA GLU A 321 14.93 -9.65 -10.14
C GLU A 321 14.61 -9.64 -8.63
N ALA A 322 15.24 -8.74 -7.85
CA ALA A 322 14.95 -8.58 -6.43
C ALA A 322 13.50 -8.14 -6.17
N LEU A 323 12.97 -7.20 -6.95
CA LEU A 323 11.56 -6.80 -6.88
C LEU A 323 10.63 -7.98 -7.17
N LEU A 324 10.96 -8.79 -8.19
CA LEU A 324 10.19 -9.97 -8.55
C LEU A 324 10.30 -11.11 -7.54
N GLU A 325 11.43 -11.25 -6.85
CA GLU A 325 11.57 -12.21 -5.76
C GLU A 325 10.49 -12.00 -4.70
N ARG A 326 10.29 -10.75 -4.28
CA ARG A 326 9.27 -10.37 -3.28
C ARG A 326 7.87 -10.72 -3.79
N ARG A 327 7.65 -10.51 -5.09
CA ARG A 327 6.38 -10.85 -5.73
C ARG A 327 6.17 -12.36 -5.80
N GLY A 328 7.19 -13.15 -6.14
CA GLY A 328 7.15 -14.61 -6.11
C GLY A 328 6.79 -15.13 -4.72
N ARG A 329 7.40 -14.58 -3.66
CA ARG A 329 7.01 -14.90 -2.27
C ARG A 329 5.55 -14.58 -1.97
N ALA A 330 5.07 -13.42 -2.42
CA ALA A 330 3.68 -13.06 -2.23
C ALA A 330 2.73 -14.06 -2.91
N VAL A 331 3.07 -14.54 -4.11
CA VAL A 331 2.33 -15.61 -4.81
C VAL A 331 2.35 -16.91 -4.00
N GLU A 332 3.51 -17.35 -3.53
CA GLU A 332 3.66 -18.56 -2.69
C GLU A 332 2.78 -18.46 -1.43
N ARG A 333 2.85 -17.33 -0.72
CA ARG A 333 2.02 -17.08 0.48
C ARG A 333 0.52 -17.06 0.18
N ALA A 334 0.11 -16.40 -0.90
CA ALA A 334 -1.29 -16.35 -1.29
C ALA A 334 -1.83 -17.77 -1.55
N ARG A 335 -1.08 -18.61 -2.27
CA ARG A 335 -1.45 -20.02 -2.52
C ARG A 335 -1.57 -20.81 -1.22
N LEU A 336 -0.61 -20.68 -0.31
CA LEU A 336 -0.66 -21.35 1.00
C LEU A 336 -1.89 -20.91 1.80
N ALA A 337 -2.20 -19.62 1.81
CA ALA A 337 -3.39 -19.09 2.47
C ALA A 337 -4.68 -19.64 1.86
N PHE A 338 -4.78 -19.73 0.54
CA PHE A 338 -5.95 -20.29 -0.13
C PHE A 338 -6.11 -21.79 0.10
N GLU A 339 -5.02 -22.56 0.12
CA GLU A 339 -5.10 -23.99 0.46
C GLU A 339 -5.53 -24.21 1.91
N GLU A 340 -5.07 -23.37 2.83
CA GLU A 340 -5.50 -23.40 4.23
C GLU A 340 -6.98 -23.00 4.37
N GLU A 341 -7.42 -21.93 3.70
CA GLU A 341 -8.82 -21.51 3.69
C GLU A 341 -9.70 -22.60 3.08
N LYS A 342 -9.31 -23.20 1.96
CA LYS A 342 -10.01 -24.32 1.34
C LYS A 342 -10.12 -25.54 2.27
N ARG A 343 -9.06 -25.83 3.03
CA ARG A 343 -9.06 -26.90 4.03
C ARG A 343 -10.02 -26.59 5.20
N GLN A 344 -10.13 -25.33 5.60
CA GLN A 344 -11.02 -24.90 6.68
C GLN A 344 -12.49 -24.87 6.24
N LEU A 345 -12.78 -24.38 5.03
CA LEU A 345 -14.14 -24.16 4.53
C LEU A 345 -14.73 -25.37 3.80
N GLY A 346 -13.90 -26.28 3.28
CA GLY A 346 -14.37 -27.46 2.56
C GLY A 346 -15.20 -27.07 1.33
N ASP A 347 -16.46 -27.54 1.28
CA ASP A 347 -17.38 -27.30 0.16
C ASP A 347 -17.85 -25.83 0.08
N ASP A 348 -17.70 -25.04 1.15
CA ASP A 348 -18.07 -23.62 1.19
C ASP A 348 -16.96 -22.70 0.63
N PHE A 349 -15.82 -23.25 0.22
CA PHE A 349 -14.73 -22.47 -0.40
C PHE A 349 -15.12 -21.98 -1.80
N ASP A 350 -15.45 -20.69 -1.92
CA ASP A 350 -15.82 -20.05 -3.18
C ASP A 350 -14.84 -18.92 -3.58
N PRO A 351 -13.84 -19.20 -4.45
CA PRO A 351 -12.92 -18.18 -4.96
C PRO A 351 -13.62 -17.12 -5.82
N GLY A 352 -14.81 -17.41 -6.36
CA GLY A 352 -15.63 -16.47 -7.13
C GLY A 352 -16.15 -15.30 -6.30
N LEU A 353 -16.39 -15.52 -5.00
CA LEU A 353 -16.76 -14.43 -4.08
C LEU A 353 -15.62 -13.44 -3.91
N LEU A 354 -14.37 -13.92 -3.77
CA LEU A 354 -13.20 -13.04 -3.67
C LEU A 354 -12.98 -12.25 -4.97
N ALA A 355 -13.08 -12.91 -6.12
CA ALA A 355 -13.00 -12.24 -7.42
C ALA A 355 -14.07 -11.14 -7.56
N SER A 356 -15.29 -11.41 -7.08
CA SER A 356 -16.39 -10.43 -7.05
C SER A 356 -16.09 -9.26 -6.11
N LYS A 357 -15.49 -9.50 -4.93
CA LYS A 357 -15.03 -8.44 -4.01
C LYS A 357 -13.95 -7.57 -4.69
N MET A 358 -12.98 -8.19 -5.38
CA MET A 358 -11.93 -7.46 -6.10
C MET A 358 -12.47 -6.59 -7.21
N PHE A 359 -13.43 -7.09 -7.99
CA PHE A 359 -14.12 -6.29 -9.00
C PHE A 359 -14.73 -5.03 -8.37
N ARG A 360 -15.41 -5.16 -7.23
CA ARG A 360 -16.04 -4.01 -6.55
C ARG A 360 -15.01 -2.99 -6.08
N PHE A 361 -13.88 -3.41 -5.51
CA PHE A 361 -12.82 -2.47 -5.12
C PHE A 361 -12.27 -1.69 -6.31
N ILE A 362 -12.02 -2.36 -7.44
CA ILE A 362 -11.59 -1.71 -8.69
C ILE A 362 -12.66 -0.73 -9.17
N ALA A 363 -13.92 -1.15 -9.21
CA ALA A 363 -15.03 -0.31 -9.66
C ALA A 363 -15.23 0.94 -8.78
N ILE A 364 -15.10 0.79 -7.45
CA ILE A 364 -15.14 1.89 -6.49
C ILE A 364 -13.98 2.86 -6.72
N ALA A 365 -12.75 2.35 -6.84
CA ALA A 365 -11.57 3.19 -7.08
C ALA A 365 -11.66 3.94 -8.42
N GLU A 366 -12.05 3.27 -9.51
CA GLU A 366 -12.20 3.91 -10.83
C GLU A 366 -13.33 4.94 -10.85
N THR A 367 -14.45 4.67 -10.19
CA THR A 367 -15.52 5.66 -10.05
C THR A 367 -15.05 6.89 -9.27
N GLY A 368 -14.27 6.69 -8.20
CA GLY A 368 -13.63 7.77 -7.46
C GLY A 368 -12.71 8.63 -8.32
N ARG A 369 -11.90 8.01 -9.20
CA ARG A 369 -11.03 8.73 -10.16
C ARG A 369 -11.83 9.50 -11.21
N ILE A 370 -12.86 8.89 -11.77
CA ILE A 370 -13.73 9.55 -12.76
C ILE A 370 -14.40 10.78 -12.15
N LEU A 371 -14.87 10.69 -10.90
CA LEU A 371 -15.43 11.84 -10.19
C LEU A 371 -14.35 12.86 -9.85
N ALA A 372 -13.14 12.45 -9.48
CA ALA A 372 -12.02 13.36 -9.25
C ALA A 372 -11.69 14.19 -10.49
N ASP A 373 -11.67 13.58 -11.68
CA ASP A 373 -11.41 14.27 -12.95
C ASP A 373 -12.44 15.38 -13.26
N ASN A 374 -13.60 15.35 -12.60
CA ASN A 374 -14.67 16.35 -12.73
C ASN A 374 -14.84 17.24 -11.48
N ALA A 375 -13.98 17.09 -10.48
CA ALA A 375 -13.99 17.85 -9.24
C ALA A 375 -12.80 18.82 -9.16
N GLU A 376 -12.86 19.77 -8.23
CA GLU A 376 -11.80 20.74 -8.00
C GLU A 376 -11.38 20.81 -6.53
N GLY A 377 -10.19 21.35 -6.29
CA GLY A 377 -9.67 21.67 -4.96
C GLY A 377 -9.68 20.46 -3.99
N PRO A 378 -9.99 20.71 -2.70
CA PRO A 378 -9.99 19.68 -1.65
C PRO A 378 -10.83 18.44 -1.95
N GLU A 379 -11.93 18.60 -2.68
CA GLU A 379 -12.82 17.49 -3.02
C GLU A 379 -12.19 16.54 -4.05
N ARG A 380 -11.55 17.08 -5.09
CA ARG A 380 -10.76 16.30 -6.06
C ARG A 380 -9.65 15.53 -5.36
N ASP A 381 -8.94 16.19 -4.47
CA ASP A 381 -7.78 15.61 -3.79
C ASP A 381 -8.22 14.47 -2.85
N ALA A 382 -9.35 14.65 -2.15
CA ALA A 382 -9.95 13.59 -1.32
C ALA A 382 -10.46 12.41 -2.14
N LEU A 383 -11.13 12.64 -3.29
CA LEU A 383 -11.56 11.57 -4.21
C LEU A 383 -10.37 10.77 -4.75
N SER A 384 -9.33 11.47 -5.20
CA SER A 384 -8.11 10.85 -5.74
C SER A 384 -7.40 10.03 -4.67
N THR A 385 -7.20 10.61 -3.48
CA THR A 385 -6.54 9.94 -2.36
C THR A 385 -7.33 8.72 -1.88
N ALA A 386 -8.66 8.82 -1.77
CA ALA A 386 -9.52 7.69 -1.41
C ALA A 386 -9.45 6.56 -2.45
N ALA A 387 -9.45 6.88 -3.74
CA ALA A 387 -9.31 5.87 -4.80
C ALA A 387 -7.97 5.13 -4.75
N HIS A 388 -6.86 5.86 -4.51
CA HIS A 388 -5.55 5.24 -4.28
C HIS A 388 -5.52 4.39 -3.00
N ALA A 389 -6.21 4.83 -1.94
CA ALA A 389 -6.26 4.13 -0.67
C ALA A 389 -7.05 2.81 -0.75
N VAL A 390 -8.18 2.76 -1.47
CA VAL A 390 -8.91 1.49 -1.74
C VAL A 390 -8.02 0.50 -2.47
N ASP A 391 -7.40 0.92 -3.58
CA ASP A 391 -6.56 0.02 -4.37
C ASP A 391 -5.39 -0.50 -3.53
N GLY A 392 -4.66 0.40 -2.84
CA GLY A 392 -3.55 0.02 -1.98
C GLY A 392 -3.97 -0.91 -0.83
N ALA A 393 -5.10 -0.63 -0.17
CA ALA A 393 -5.61 -1.48 0.89
C ALA A 393 -5.98 -2.88 0.41
N ALA A 394 -6.61 -3.00 -0.76
CA ALA A 394 -6.99 -4.29 -1.34
C ALA A 394 -5.78 -5.14 -1.73
N HIS A 395 -4.75 -4.54 -2.35
CA HIS A 395 -3.52 -5.26 -2.70
C HIS A 395 -2.78 -5.73 -1.45
N LEU A 396 -2.54 -4.82 -0.50
CA LEU A 396 -1.84 -5.15 0.74
C LEU A 396 -2.61 -6.17 1.59
N TRP A 397 -3.94 -6.15 1.57
CA TRP A 397 -4.76 -7.13 2.28
C TRP A 397 -4.57 -8.55 1.73
N LEU A 398 -4.57 -8.70 0.41
CA LEU A 398 -4.30 -9.99 -0.24
C LEU A 398 -2.86 -10.48 -0.05
N GLU A 399 -1.92 -9.56 0.18
CA GLU A 399 -0.53 -9.86 0.52
C GLU A 399 -0.31 -10.09 2.03
N ASP A 400 -1.40 -10.21 2.81
CA ASP A 400 -1.43 -10.39 4.26
C ASP A 400 -0.76 -9.26 5.07
N SER A 401 -0.58 -8.09 4.46
CA SER A 401 0.14 -6.97 5.04
C SER A 401 -0.73 -6.07 5.91
N ASP A 402 -0.24 -5.75 7.11
CA ASP A 402 -0.86 -4.80 8.03
C ASP A 402 -0.92 -3.37 7.50
N TYR A 403 -0.07 -3.01 6.54
CA TYR A 403 -0.14 -1.70 5.88
C TYR A 403 -1.49 -1.48 5.19
N SER A 404 -2.23 -2.55 4.88
CA SER A 404 -3.62 -2.44 4.42
C SER A 404 -4.49 -1.60 5.36
N MET A 405 -4.30 -1.70 6.67
CA MET A 405 -5.10 -0.95 7.65
C MET A 405 -4.72 0.53 7.73
N GLY A 406 -3.45 0.88 7.47
CA GLY A 406 -3.07 2.28 7.28
C GLY A 406 -3.72 2.88 6.04
N CYS A 407 -3.84 2.11 4.95
CA CYS A 407 -4.62 2.54 3.78
C CYS A 407 -6.13 2.66 4.10
N VAL A 408 -6.70 1.76 4.91
CA VAL A 408 -8.10 1.88 5.39
C VAL A 408 -8.31 3.14 6.24
N ARG A 409 -7.33 3.52 7.08
CA ARG A 409 -7.37 4.79 7.82
C ARG A 409 -7.47 5.99 6.88
N VAL A 410 -6.59 6.04 5.87
CA VAL A 410 -6.60 7.10 4.85
C VAL A 410 -7.95 7.13 4.13
N LEU A 411 -8.44 5.98 3.69
CA LEU A 411 -9.74 5.86 3.02
C LEU A 411 -10.90 6.38 3.88
N LEU A 412 -10.97 5.97 5.15
CA LEU A 412 -12.02 6.40 6.08
C LEU A 412 -12.01 7.91 6.26
N GLU A 413 -10.82 8.49 6.44
CA GLU A 413 -10.65 9.93 6.59
C GLU A 413 -11.10 10.69 5.34
N GLN A 414 -10.62 10.31 4.16
CA GLN A 414 -10.97 11.01 2.92
C GLN A 414 -12.47 10.85 2.61
N THR A 415 -13.04 9.68 2.89
CA THR A 415 -14.49 9.47 2.77
C THR A 415 -15.28 10.37 3.72
N ALA A 416 -14.84 10.50 4.96
CA ALA A 416 -15.47 11.40 5.92
C ALA A 416 -15.34 12.87 5.49
N ARG A 417 -14.16 13.28 4.99
CA ARG A 417 -13.91 14.61 4.41
C ARG A 417 -14.86 14.90 3.25
N LEU A 418 -15.01 13.96 2.31
CA LEU A 418 -15.96 14.07 1.19
C LEU A 418 -17.41 14.24 1.66
N ARG A 419 -17.82 13.47 2.66
CA ARG A 419 -19.17 13.58 3.23
C ARG A 419 -19.40 14.92 3.93
N VAL A 420 -18.40 15.45 4.63
CA VAL A 420 -18.50 16.77 5.27
C VAL A 420 -18.58 17.89 4.23
N HIS A 421 -17.82 17.81 3.13
CA HIS A 421 -17.97 18.75 2.00
C HIS A 421 -19.38 18.72 1.43
N ARG A 422 -19.96 17.53 1.22
CA ARG A 422 -21.32 17.41 0.67
C ARG A 422 -22.40 17.94 1.63
N LEU A 423 -22.34 17.54 2.90
CA LEU A 423 -23.42 17.81 3.87
C LEU A 423 -23.25 19.10 4.68
N LYS A 424 -22.02 19.58 4.87
CA LYS A 424 -21.66 20.66 5.81
C LYS A 424 -20.55 21.56 5.25
N LYS A 425 -20.77 22.15 4.06
CA LYS A 425 -19.79 22.97 3.31
C LYS A 425 -19.01 23.98 4.17
N GLU A 426 -19.70 24.82 4.95
CA GLU A 426 -19.04 25.82 5.82
C GLU A 426 -18.16 25.20 6.90
N ARG A 427 -18.50 24.00 7.38
CA ARG A 427 -17.66 23.27 8.33
C ARG A 427 -16.44 22.71 7.62
N ALA A 428 -16.63 22.18 6.41
CA ALA A 428 -15.54 21.67 5.59
C ALA A 428 -14.49 22.76 5.35
N LEU A 429 -14.90 23.95 4.88
CA LEU A 429 -14.01 25.08 4.63
C LEU A 429 -13.16 25.44 5.86
N ARG A 430 -13.78 25.54 7.04
CA ARG A 430 -13.05 25.82 8.30
C ARG A 430 -12.07 24.72 8.70
N LEU A 431 -12.34 23.46 8.35
CA LEU A 431 -11.43 22.35 8.63
C LEU A 431 -10.26 22.33 7.62
N GLU A 432 -10.50 22.71 6.36
CA GLU A 432 -9.45 22.86 5.34
C GLU A 432 -8.49 24.02 5.66
N GLU A 433 -8.99 25.11 6.24
CA GLU A 433 -8.15 26.24 6.70
C GLU A 433 -7.14 25.83 7.79
N ASN A 434 -7.42 24.74 8.53
CA ASN A 434 -6.53 24.23 9.55
C ASN A 434 -5.71 23.04 9.02
N ALA A 435 -4.46 23.33 8.64
CA ALA A 435 -3.48 22.36 8.18
C ALA A 435 -3.21 21.20 9.18
N ARG A 436 -3.60 21.31 10.45
CA ARG A 436 -3.41 20.26 11.46
C ARG A 436 -4.72 19.61 11.92
N THR A 437 -5.80 19.71 11.13
CA THR A 437 -7.05 19.01 11.44
C THR A 437 -6.82 17.49 11.53
N PRO A 438 -7.08 16.84 12.68
CA PRO A 438 -6.92 15.40 12.81
C PRO A 438 -8.06 14.65 12.11
N SER A 439 -7.76 13.44 11.64
CA SER A 439 -8.72 12.55 10.95
C SER A 439 -10.02 12.34 11.75
N SER A 440 -9.92 12.21 13.08
CA SER A 440 -11.05 12.03 13.99
C SER A 440 -12.06 13.17 13.94
N ARG A 441 -11.64 14.41 13.65
CA ARG A 441 -12.55 15.56 13.47
C ARG A 441 -13.39 15.39 12.22
N TRP A 442 -12.80 14.99 11.09
CA TRP A 442 -13.55 14.71 9.86
C TRP A 442 -14.60 13.62 10.08
N VAL A 443 -14.20 12.51 10.69
CA VAL A 443 -15.10 11.38 11.02
C VAL A 443 -16.25 11.82 11.94
N SER A 444 -15.96 12.62 12.96
CA SER A 444 -17.00 13.17 13.84
C SER A 444 -17.99 14.07 13.08
N TYR A 445 -17.49 15.02 12.28
CA TYR A 445 -18.36 15.93 11.52
C TYR A 445 -19.15 15.25 10.42
N ALA A 446 -18.65 14.13 9.87
CA ALA A 446 -19.37 13.28 8.93
C ALA A 446 -20.61 12.59 9.55
N GLY A 447 -20.75 12.63 10.88
CA GLY A 447 -21.80 11.93 11.63
C GLY A 447 -21.37 10.53 12.08
N TRP A 448 -20.08 10.21 11.99
CA TRP A 448 -19.54 8.87 12.26
C TRP A 448 -18.71 8.82 13.54
N GLY A 449 -18.97 9.71 14.50
CA GLY A 449 -18.26 9.74 15.78
C GLY A 449 -18.27 8.42 16.57
N ARG A 450 -19.28 7.57 16.35
CA ARG A 450 -19.36 6.19 16.91
C ARG A 450 -18.22 5.28 16.42
N LEU A 451 -17.55 5.60 15.32
CA LEU A 451 -16.38 4.89 14.81
C LEU A 451 -15.06 5.27 15.52
N ALA A 452 -15.10 5.99 16.65
CA ALA A 452 -13.88 6.40 17.35
C ALA A 452 -12.94 5.21 17.69
N VAL A 453 -13.51 4.06 18.04
CA VAL A 453 -12.74 2.82 18.30
C VAL A 453 -12.07 2.26 17.04
N LEU A 454 -12.76 2.30 15.91
CA LEU A 454 -12.20 1.90 14.62
C LEU A 454 -11.05 2.85 14.24
N VAL A 455 -11.28 4.16 14.32
CA VAL A 455 -10.26 5.19 14.04
C VAL A 455 -9.03 4.97 14.90
N ARG A 456 -9.20 4.68 16.19
CA ARG A 456 -8.10 4.34 17.10
C ARG A 456 -7.34 3.09 16.62
N ALA A 457 -8.05 2.00 16.31
CA ALA A 457 -7.42 0.76 15.86
C ALA A 457 -6.66 0.92 14.53
N VAL A 458 -7.26 1.50 13.50
CA VAL A 458 -6.58 1.67 12.19
C VAL A 458 -5.41 2.66 12.27
N ASN A 459 -5.40 3.57 13.23
CA ASN A 459 -4.30 4.51 13.45
C ASN A 459 -3.04 3.84 14.01
N GLU A 460 -3.17 2.75 14.77
CA GLU A 460 -2.03 1.94 15.26
C GLU A 460 -1.23 1.27 14.12
N PHE A 461 -1.84 1.15 12.92
CA PHE A 461 -1.18 0.67 11.70
C PHE A 461 -0.66 1.81 10.81
N SER A 462 -1.04 3.06 11.09
CA SER A 462 -0.63 4.22 10.30
C SER A 462 0.67 4.86 10.79
N HIS A 463 1.09 4.50 12.00
CA HIS A 463 2.27 5.00 12.67
C HIS A 463 3.04 3.87 13.36
N LEU A 464 4.32 4.11 13.63
CA LEU A 464 5.14 3.28 14.49
C LEU A 464 5.78 4.14 15.60
N GLY A 465 5.60 3.70 16.83
CA GLY A 465 6.16 4.31 18.03
C GLY A 465 6.37 3.26 19.13
N LEU A 466 7.11 3.61 20.17
CA LEU A 466 7.28 2.76 21.36
C LEU A 466 5.95 2.43 22.07
N ARG A 467 4.89 3.20 21.78
CA ARG A 467 3.54 2.99 22.33
C ARG A 467 2.57 2.30 21.37
N THR A 468 3.06 1.80 20.24
CA THR A 468 2.23 1.14 19.23
C THR A 468 1.64 -0.17 19.79
N ARG A 469 0.35 -0.40 19.52
CA ARG A 469 -0.44 -1.53 20.02
C ARG A 469 -1.22 -2.20 18.89
N ARG A 470 -0.53 -2.69 17.88
CA ARG A 470 -1.09 -3.42 16.72
C ARG A 470 -1.77 -4.70 17.15
N SER A 471 -1.26 -5.43 18.15
CA SER A 471 -1.91 -6.66 18.62
C SER A 471 -3.34 -6.42 19.10
N GLY A 472 -3.53 -5.49 20.05
CA GLY A 472 -4.88 -5.13 20.50
C GLY A 472 -5.70 -4.42 19.42
N ALA A 473 -5.07 -3.72 18.48
CA ALA A 473 -5.79 -3.16 17.33
C ALA A 473 -6.38 -4.27 16.45
N ARG A 474 -5.66 -5.37 16.19
CA ARG A 474 -6.20 -6.53 15.45
C ARG A 474 -7.39 -7.14 16.19
N ASP A 475 -7.33 -7.25 17.52
CA ASP A 475 -8.44 -7.78 18.31
C ASP A 475 -9.68 -6.89 18.25
N ILE A 476 -9.50 -5.56 18.30
CA ILE A 476 -10.60 -4.62 18.05
C ILE A 476 -11.19 -4.84 16.66
N LEU A 477 -10.37 -4.96 15.61
CA LEU A 477 -10.89 -5.19 14.26
C LEU A 477 -11.70 -6.48 14.15
N ARG A 478 -11.30 -7.56 14.85
CA ARG A 478 -12.08 -8.80 14.96
C ARG A 478 -13.42 -8.60 15.68
N LEU A 479 -13.46 -7.76 16.72
CA LEU A 479 -14.70 -7.44 17.43
C LEU A 479 -15.69 -6.62 16.57
N LEU A 480 -15.20 -5.85 15.60
CA LEU A 480 -16.01 -5.01 14.73
C LEU A 480 -16.54 -5.73 13.49
N GLN A 481 -16.36 -7.04 13.36
CA GLN A 481 -16.83 -7.78 12.18
C GLN A 481 -18.36 -7.95 12.22
N LEU A 482 -19.03 -7.56 11.13
CA LEU A 482 -20.48 -7.72 10.98
C LEU A 482 -20.88 -9.12 10.51
N ASP A 483 -20.09 -9.68 9.61
CA ASP A 483 -20.36 -10.96 8.94
C ASP A 483 -19.66 -12.11 9.70
N ASP A 484 -19.77 -13.34 9.21
CA ASP A 484 -19.33 -14.54 9.90
C ASP A 484 -17.87 -14.46 10.38
N LYS A 485 -17.69 -14.57 11.70
CA LYS A 485 -16.39 -14.51 12.39
C LYS A 485 -15.45 -15.64 11.99
N GLN A 486 -15.97 -16.70 11.34
CA GLN A 486 -15.17 -17.81 10.84
C GLN A 486 -14.57 -17.55 9.45
N LEU A 487 -15.16 -16.65 8.65
CA LEU A 487 -14.82 -16.47 7.23
C LEU A 487 -13.92 -15.26 6.94
N GLU A 488 -13.93 -14.23 7.80
CA GLU A 488 -13.12 -13.03 7.57
C GLU A 488 -12.12 -12.80 8.70
N THR A 489 -10.93 -12.30 8.36
CA THR A 489 -10.08 -11.64 9.35
C THR A 489 -10.61 -10.23 9.61
N GLY A 490 -10.47 -9.70 10.83
CA GLY A 490 -10.97 -8.36 11.20
C GLY A 490 -10.57 -7.25 10.22
N ARG A 491 -9.40 -7.40 9.59
CA ARG A 491 -8.87 -6.51 8.55
C ARG A 491 -9.73 -6.51 7.27
N GLY A 492 -10.10 -7.69 6.76
CA GLY A 492 -10.94 -7.80 5.56
C GLY A 492 -12.30 -7.14 5.75
N SER A 493 -12.95 -7.39 6.89
CA SER A 493 -14.25 -6.80 7.22
C SER A 493 -14.18 -5.28 7.36
N ALA A 494 -13.11 -4.75 7.98
CA ALA A 494 -12.87 -3.30 8.08
C ALA A 494 -12.65 -2.65 6.71
N LEU A 495 -11.83 -3.26 5.84
CA LEU A 495 -11.64 -2.81 4.47
C LEU A 495 -12.97 -2.77 3.70
N ILE A 496 -13.73 -3.87 3.70
CA ILE A 496 -15.02 -3.94 3.01
C ILE A 496 -15.96 -2.85 3.53
N SER A 497 -16.11 -2.73 4.85
CA SER A 497 -17.02 -1.75 5.45
C SER A 497 -16.68 -0.31 5.04
N VAL A 498 -15.41 0.06 5.11
CA VAL A 498 -14.95 1.42 4.77
C VAL A 498 -14.98 1.66 3.25
N ALA A 499 -14.64 0.67 2.42
CA ALA A 499 -14.77 0.76 0.97
C ALA A 499 -16.22 0.98 0.53
N TYR A 500 -17.18 0.33 1.20
CA TYR A 500 -18.60 0.56 0.93
C TYR A 500 -19.02 1.95 1.38
N MET A 501 -18.60 2.43 2.56
CA MET A 501 -18.85 3.82 2.95
C MET A 501 -18.37 4.82 1.88
N PHE A 502 -17.23 4.56 1.25
CA PHE A 502 -16.76 5.34 0.11
C PHE A 502 -17.68 5.19 -1.10
N ALA A 503 -18.03 3.96 -1.49
CA ALA A 503 -18.94 3.69 -2.60
C ALA A 503 -20.28 4.45 -2.49
N PHE A 504 -20.86 4.53 -1.29
CA PHE A 504 -22.09 5.30 -1.07
C PHE A 504 -21.90 6.81 -1.18
N GLU A 505 -20.74 7.30 -0.79
CA GLU A 505 -20.39 8.71 -0.96
C GLU A 505 -20.09 9.06 -2.43
N LEU A 506 -19.68 8.07 -3.24
CA LEU A 506 -19.62 8.18 -4.71
C LEU A 506 -21.02 8.15 -5.33
N HIS A 507 -21.88 7.22 -4.91
CA HIS A 507 -23.29 7.17 -5.35
C HIS A 507 -24.01 8.49 -5.10
N ALA A 508 -23.85 9.08 -3.91
CA ALA A 508 -24.44 10.38 -3.59
C ALA A 508 -23.98 11.52 -4.51
N ARG A 509 -22.77 11.45 -5.08
CA ARG A 509 -22.26 12.41 -6.08
C ARG A 509 -22.77 12.12 -7.48
N LEU A 510 -23.04 10.86 -7.78
CA LEU A 510 -23.68 10.43 -9.02
C LEU A 510 -25.18 10.75 -9.07
N ALA A 511 -25.78 11.30 -8.00
CA ALA A 511 -27.21 11.62 -7.96
C ALA A 511 -27.68 12.61 -9.05
N HIS A 512 -26.78 13.39 -9.65
CA HIS A 512 -27.07 14.23 -10.80
C HIS A 512 -27.15 13.44 -12.13
N GLU A 513 -26.79 12.16 -12.10
CA GLU A 513 -26.79 11.19 -13.20
C GLU A 513 -27.57 9.92 -12.80
N PRO A 514 -28.91 10.00 -12.64
CA PRO A 514 -29.69 8.92 -12.01
C PRO A 514 -29.46 7.53 -12.61
N ALA A 515 -29.44 7.42 -13.94
CA ALA A 515 -29.18 6.13 -14.61
C ALA A 515 -27.80 5.54 -14.30
N VAL A 516 -26.78 6.39 -14.09
CA VAL A 516 -25.43 5.95 -13.70
C VAL A 516 -25.41 5.55 -12.22
N ALA A 517 -26.09 6.32 -11.37
CA ALA A 517 -26.22 6.02 -9.94
C ALA A 517 -26.96 4.69 -9.70
N ASP A 518 -28.07 4.47 -10.41
CA ASP A 518 -28.87 3.24 -10.34
C ASP A 518 -28.02 2.02 -10.74
N LEU A 519 -27.34 2.07 -11.88
CA LEU A 519 -26.48 0.96 -12.30
C LEU A 519 -25.27 0.77 -11.39
N PHE A 520 -24.70 1.84 -10.83
CA PHE A 520 -23.64 1.73 -9.84
C PHE A 520 -24.14 0.98 -8.61
N THR A 521 -25.36 1.25 -8.17
CA THR A 521 -26.00 0.51 -7.08
C THR A 521 -26.24 -0.96 -7.45
N GLU A 522 -26.84 -1.22 -8.62
CA GLU A 522 -27.18 -2.58 -9.08
C GLU A 522 -25.97 -3.46 -9.36
N THR A 523 -24.81 -2.89 -9.67
CA THR A 523 -23.62 -3.66 -10.10
C THR A 523 -22.44 -3.60 -9.15
N VAL A 524 -22.28 -2.52 -8.39
CA VAL A 524 -21.10 -2.30 -7.53
C VAL A 524 -21.46 -2.42 -6.06
N THR A 525 -22.43 -1.65 -5.55
CA THR A 525 -22.78 -1.70 -4.12
C THR A 525 -23.66 -2.90 -3.79
N LEU A 526 -24.52 -3.34 -4.72
CA LEU A 526 -25.54 -4.38 -4.54
C LEU A 526 -26.46 -4.15 -3.33
N LEU A 527 -26.52 -2.92 -2.86
CA LEU A 527 -27.27 -2.50 -1.68
C LEU A 527 -27.93 -1.19 -2.02
N ASP A 528 -29.26 -1.17 -1.96
CA ASP A 528 -30.03 0.06 -2.05
C ASP A 528 -29.72 1.00 -0.87
N GLU A 529 -30.25 2.21 -0.92
CA GLU A 529 -29.99 3.22 0.11
C GLU A 529 -30.42 2.73 1.50
N ALA A 530 -31.58 2.07 1.61
CA ALA A 530 -32.11 1.57 2.87
C ALA A 530 -31.21 0.48 3.47
N GLY A 531 -30.80 -0.51 2.65
CA GLY A 531 -29.90 -1.58 3.04
C GLY A 531 -28.52 -1.07 3.44
N HIS A 532 -28.02 -0.04 2.76
CA HIS A 532 -26.78 0.62 3.16
C HIS A 532 -26.90 1.29 4.52
N VAL A 533 -27.92 2.13 4.71
CA VAL A 533 -28.12 2.85 5.96
C VAL A 533 -28.25 1.85 7.10
N ALA A 534 -28.98 0.76 6.91
CA ALA A 534 -29.09 -0.32 7.90
C ALA A 534 -27.73 -0.96 8.22
N ARG A 535 -26.93 -1.30 7.20
CA ARG A 535 -25.60 -1.92 7.38
C ARG A 535 -24.61 -0.96 8.06
N LEU A 536 -24.61 0.32 7.67
CA LEU A 536 -23.79 1.35 8.30
C LEU A 536 -24.21 1.59 9.75
N GLU A 537 -25.51 1.68 10.04
CA GLU A 537 -26.00 1.82 11.40
C GLU A 537 -25.65 0.61 12.28
N ALA A 538 -25.74 -0.61 11.75
CA ALA A 538 -25.27 -1.80 12.45
C ALA A 538 -23.78 -1.71 12.79
N TYR A 539 -22.95 -1.29 11.83
CA TYR A 539 -21.52 -1.10 12.04
C TYR A 539 -21.22 -0.01 13.10
N LEU A 540 -21.91 1.12 13.02
CA LEU A 540 -21.78 2.23 13.98
C LEU A 540 -22.20 1.80 15.38
N ASN A 541 -23.27 1.01 15.52
CA ASN A 541 -23.73 0.50 16.81
C ASN A 541 -22.74 -0.47 17.44
N MET A 542 -22.18 -1.39 16.64
CA MET A 542 -21.15 -2.31 17.12
C MET A 542 -19.87 -1.58 17.53
N ALA A 543 -19.44 -0.58 16.76
CA ALA A 543 -18.32 0.28 17.14
C ALA A 543 -18.58 1.04 18.44
N GLN A 544 -19.80 1.55 18.62
CA GLN A 544 -20.20 2.22 19.86
C GLN A 544 -20.20 1.29 21.07
N GLN A 545 -20.64 0.04 20.91
CA GLN A 545 -20.63 -0.96 21.98
C GLN A 545 -19.20 -1.33 22.40
N SER A 546 -18.26 -1.29 21.46
CA SER A 546 -16.83 -1.61 21.69
C SER A 546 -15.97 -0.39 22.03
N ARG A 547 -16.56 0.80 22.26
CA ARG A 547 -15.80 2.06 22.40
C ARG A 547 -14.74 2.04 23.51
N ASP A 548 -15.06 1.33 24.59
CA ASP A 548 -14.27 1.27 25.82
C ASP A 548 -13.26 0.10 25.81
N THR A 549 -13.20 -0.68 24.72
CA THR A 549 -12.24 -1.79 24.57
C THR A 549 -10.81 -1.27 24.54
N SER A 550 -9.99 -1.74 25.48
CA SER A 550 -8.56 -1.41 25.55
C SER A 550 -7.78 -2.00 24.36
N LEU A 551 -6.72 -1.31 23.95
CA LEU A 551 -5.73 -1.83 23.00
C LEU A 551 -4.65 -2.70 23.68
N GLY A 552 -4.70 -2.85 25.01
CA GLY A 552 -3.68 -3.58 25.77
C GLY A 552 -2.36 -2.80 25.91
N ASP A 553 -1.31 -3.55 26.24
CA ASP A 553 0.05 -3.05 26.41
C ASP A 553 0.74 -2.81 25.06
N PRO A 554 1.72 -1.90 24.98
CA PRO A 554 2.55 -1.72 23.79
C PRO A 554 3.20 -3.02 23.30
N ASP A 555 3.23 -3.19 21.98
CA ASP A 555 3.91 -4.32 21.34
C ASP A 555 5.44 -4.20 21.42
N PHE A 556 5.93 -2.96 21.51
CA PHE A 556 7.36 -2.66 21.66
C PHE A 556 7.62 -2.23 23.10
N VAL A 557 8.61 -2.83 23.73
CA VAL A 557 9.08 -2.48 25.08
C VAL A 557 10.51 -1.98 25.02
N SER A 558 10.90 -1.16 25.98
CA SER A 558 12.31 -0.80 26.15
C SER A 558 13.15 -2.03 26.50
N ALA A 559 14.46 -1.97 26.29
CA ALA A 559 15.37 -3.06 26.68
C ALA A 559 15.31 -3.34 28.20
N GLU A 560 15.14 -2.30 29.01
CA GLU A 560 14.99 -2.40 30.47
C GLU A 560 13.67 -3.08 30.86
N GLU A 561 12.56 -2.72 30.23
CA GLU A 561 11.27 -3.38 30.45
C GLU A 561 11.28 -4.83 29.95
N TYR A 562 11.98 -5.10 28.84
CA TYR A 562 12.16 -6.47 28.33
C TYR A 562 12.94 -7.33 29.33
N ALA A 563 14.08 -6.84 29.83
CA ALA A 563 14.87 -7.52 30.85
C ALA A 563 14.02 -7.78 32.11
N SER A 564 13.29 -6.76 32.58
CA SER A 564 12.38 -6.90 33.73
C SER A 564 11.24 -7.89 33.50
N ARG A 565 10.72 -8.06 32.27
CA ARG A 565 9.66 -9.01 31.93
C ARG A 565 10.18 -10.45 31.85
N GLU A 566 11.39 -10.62 31.34
CA GLU A 566 12.06 -11.92 31.22
C GLU A 566 12.75 -12.38 32.52
N GLY A 567 12.79 -11.52 33.55
CA GLY A 567 13.47 -11.81 34.82
C GLY A 567 15.00 -11.85 34.67
N LEU A 568 15.53 -11.14 33.68
CA LEU A 568 16.95 -10.87 33.44
C LEU A 568 17.36 -9.58 34.16
#